data_AF-A0A1A8LIY4-F1
#
_entry.id   AF-A0A1A8LIY4-F1
#
_cell.length_a   1.000
_cell.length_b   1.000
_cell.length_c   1.000
_cell.angle_alpha   90.00
_cell.angle_beta   90.00
_cell.angle_gamma   90.00
#
_symmetry.space_group_name_H-M   'P 1'
#
loop_
_entity.id
_entity.type
_entity.pdbx_description
1 polymer ?
#
loop_
_entity_poly.entity_id
_entity_poly.type
_entity_poly.pdbx_seq_one_letter_code
_entity_poly.pdbx_strand_id
1 'polypeptide(L)'
;MVVLVHLLACAFGLGSWVAVNGLWVELPLIVNSLPEGWELPSYLTVIIQLANLGPLLVTVMHKLSPGRLNESAVIYSILSIGILSCVLLIFFWNETTMVAGAPHSTAFFILTFFLSLVDCTSSVSFLPFMMQLPKIYVTTYFIGEGLSGLIPGVVALAQ
;
A
#
# COMPACT_ATOMS: atom_id res chain seq x y z
N MET A 1 21.54 19.69 2.61
CA MET A 1 20.67 19.01 3.60
C MET A 1 19.18 19.22 3.32
N VAL A 2 18.69 20.44 3.11
CA VAL A 2 17.25 20.71 2.86
C VAL A 2 16.69 19.94 1.65
N VAL A 3 17.40 19.92 0.52
CA VAL A 3 16.99 19.17 -0.69
C VAL A 3 16.88 17.66 -0.43
N LEU A 4 17.80 17.11 0.37
CA LEU A 4 17.77 15.68 0.72
C LEU A 4 16.51 15.33 1.54
N VAL A 5 16.13 16.19 2.49
CA VAL A 5 14.91 15.98 3.29
C VAL A 5 13.66 16.10 2.41
N HIS A 6 13.63 16.99 1.42
CA HIS A 6 12.54 17.04 0.44
C HIS A 6 12.45 15.77 -0.40
N LEU A 7 13.58 15.25 -0.89
CA LEU A 7 13.60 14.01 -1.65
C LEU A 7 13.12 12.82 -0.80
N LEU A 8 13.58 12.73 0.45
CA LEU A 8 13.15 11.68 1.38
C LEU A 8 11.67 11.80 1.74
N ALA A 9 11.17 13.01 2.00
CA ALA A 9 9.75 13.25 2.27
C ALA A 9 8.87 12.89 1.07
N CYS A 10 9.34 13.21 -0.15
CA CYS A 10 8.68 12.84 -1.38
C CYS A 10 8.65 11.32 -1.57
N ALA A 11 9.80 10.65 -1.40
CA ALA A 11 9.88 9.19 -1.48
C ALA A 11 9.02 8.49 -0.41
N PHE A 12 8.93 9.08 0.78
CA PHE A 12 8.11 8.59 1.88
C PHE A 12 6.61 8.69 1.55
N GLY A 13 6.17 9.83 1.01
CA GLY A 13 4.80 10.00 0.50
C GLY A 13 4.50 9.11 -0.69
N LEU A 14 5.45 8.91 -1.60
CA LEU A 14 5.34 8.01 -2.74
C LEU A 14 5.09 6.55 -2.31
N GLY A 15 5.84 6.08 -1.31
CA GLY A 15 5.71 4.73 -0.75
C GLY A 15 4.32 4.43 -0.17
N SER A 16 3.66 5.47 0.34
CA SER A 16 2.22 5.73 0.25
C SER A 16 1.29 4.65 -0.27
N TRP A 17 1.10 4.81 -1.58
CA TRP A 17 0.03 4.31 -2.43
C TRP A 17 0.58 3.68 -3.71
N VAL A 18 1.90 3.76 -3.94
CA VAL A 18 2.53 3.34 -5.21
C VAL A 18 2.29 1.86 -5.51
N ALA A 19 2.21 1.02 -4.49
CA ALA A 19 2.06 -0.40 -4.66
C ALA A 19 0.61 -0.78 -5.03
N VAL A 20 -0.39 -0.19 -4.36
CA VAL A 20 -1.80 -0.37 -4.72
C VAL A 20 -2.12 0.26 -6.07
N ASN A 21 -1.61 1.47 -6.35
CA ASN A 21 -1.76 2.10 -7.66
C ASN A 21 -1.08 1.30 -8.77
N GLY A 22 0.09 0.71 -8.51
CA GLY A 22 0.76 -0.22 -9.41
C GLY A 22 -0.10 -1.43 -9.75
N LEU A 23 -0.70 -2.08 -8.74
CA LEU A 23 -1.63 -3.19 -8.96
C LEU A 23 -2.84 -2.80 -9.80
N TRP A 24 -3.41 -1.61 -9.58
CA TRP A 24 -4.55 -1.12 -10.37
C TRP A 24 -4.21 -0.83 -11.83
N VAL A 25 -2.99 -0.35 -12.08
CA VAL A 25 -2.48 -0.14 -13.44
C VAL A 25 -2.28 -1.47 -14.18
N GLU A 26 -1.76 -2.48 -13.49
CA GLU A 26 -1.50 -3.82 -14.05
C GLU A 26 -2.77 -4.67 -14.16
N LEU A 27 -3.85 -4.27 -13.48
CA LEU A 27 -5.10 -5.03 -13.42
C LEU A 27 -5.64 -5.47 -14.79
N PRO A 28 -5.68 -4.63 -15.85
CA PRO A 28 -6.14 -5.07 -17.17
C PRO A 28 -5.33 -6.23 -17.75
N LEU A 29 -4.05 -6.34 -17.40
CA LEU A 29 -3.19 -7.46 -17.82
C LEU A 29 -3.45 -8.70 -16.96
N ILE A 30 -3.57 -8.51 -15.63
CA ILE A 30 -3.79 -9.58 -14.65
C ILE A 30 -5.15 -10.27 -14.87
N VAL A 31 -6.19 -9.52 -15.24
CA VAL A 31 -7.54 -10.01 -15.58
C VAL A 31 -7.53 -11.09 -16.67
N ASN A 32 -6.58 -11.04 -17.59
CA ASN A 32 -6.47 -12.05 -18.65
C ASN A 32 -5.75 -13.34 -18.21
N SER A 33 -5.06 -13.31 -17.07
CA SER A 33 -4.23 -14.43 -16.59
C SER A 33 -4.87 -15.19 -15.43
N LEU A 34 -5.59 -14.50 -14.54
CA LEU A 34 -6.20 -15.10 -13.36
C LEU A 34 -7.61 -15.65 -13.65
N PRO A 35 -8.01 -16.74 -12.97
CA PRO A 35 -9.30 -17.40 -13.20
C PRO A 35 -10.53 -16.52 -12.90
N GLU A 36 -10.39 -15.49 -12.08
CA GLU A 36 -11.49 -14.59 -11.70
C GLU A 36 -11.88 -13.57 -12.79
N GLY A 37 -11.02 -13.33 -13.77
CA GLY A 37 -11.32 -12.42 -14.88
C GLY A 37 -11.76 -11.02 -14.42
N TRP A 38 -12.83 -10.51 -15.02
CA TRP A 38 -13.35 -9.16 -14.75
C TRP A 38 -14.04 -8.99 -13.39
N GLU A 39 -14.14 -10.05 -12.59
CA GLU A 39 -14.60 -9.95 -11.20
C GLU A 39 -13.46 -9.52 -10.25
N LEU A 40 -12.19 -9.61 -10.68
CA LEU A 40 -11.03 -9.17 -9.88
C LEU A 40 -11.14 -7.75 -9.30
N PRO A 41 -11.54 -6.71 -10.07
CA PRO A 41 -11.63 -5.35 -9.54
C PRO A 41 -12.62 -5.25 -8.38
N SER A 42 -13.73 -6.02 -8.46
CA SER A 42 -14.73 -6.09 -7.39
C SER A 42 -14.13 -6.72 -6.14
N TYR A 43 -13.42 -7.85 -6.27
CA TYR A 43 -12.72 -8.48 -5.14
C TYR A 43 -11.66 -7.57 -4.52
N LEU A 44 -10.83 -6.94 -5.35
CA LEU A 44 -9.79 -6.01 -4.89
C LEU A 44 -10.40 -4.82 -4.15
N THR A 45 -11.50 -4.25 -4.65
CA THR A 45 -12.19 -3.16 -3.96
C THR A 45 -12.64 -3.60 -2.57
N VAL A 46 -13.27 -4.77 -2.43
CA VAL A 46 -13.69 -5.30 -1.11
C VAL A 46 -12.48 -5.51 -0.19
N ILE A 47 -11.39 -6.06 -0.71
CA ILE A 47 -10.15 -6.30 0.03
C ILE A 47 -9.55 -4.98 0.55
N ILE A 48 -9.43 -3.96 -0.32
CA ILE A 48 -8.94 -2.62 0.05
C ILE A 48 -9.86 -2.00 1.11
N GLN A 49 -11.17 -2.14 0.95
CA GLN A 49 -12.12 -1.61 1.93
C GLN A 49 -11.96 -2.28 3.30
N LEU A 50 -11.71 -3.60 3.34
CA LEU A 50 -11.40 -4.31 4.58
C LEU A 50 -10.05 -3.87 5.17
N ALA A 51 -9.07 -3.56 4.33
CA ALA A 51 -7.76 -3.08 4.77
C ALA A 51 -7.80 -1.75 5.53
N ASN A 52 -8.87 -0.94 5.38
CA ASN A 52 -9.11 0.23 6.23
C ASN A 52 -9.28 -0.09 7.73
N LEU A 53 -9.42 -1.38 8.10
CA LEU A 53 -9.26 -1.83 9.48
C LEU A 53 -7.88 -1.48 10.05
N GLY A 54 -6.83 -1.37 9.23
CA GLY A 54 -5.47 -0.99 9.64
C GLY A 54 -5.40 0.38 10.35
N PRO A 55 -5.83 1.48 9.71
CA PRO A 55 -6.01 2.79 10.35
C PRO A 55 -6.80 2.75 11.65
N LEU A 56 -7.90 1.99 11.68
CA LEU A 56 -8.74 1.85 12.86
C LEU A 56 -7.96 1.20 14.01
N LEU A 57 -7.23 0.12 13.73
CA LEU A 57 -6.38 -0.57 14.70
C LEU A 57 -5.30 0.38 15.24
N VAL A 58 -4.60 1.12 14.38
CA VAL A 58 -3.59 2.11 14.81
C VAL A 58 -4.20 3.18 15.70
N THR A 59 -5.39 3.70 15.33
CA THR A 59 -6.10 4.71 16.10
C THR A 59 -6.51 4.18 17.48
N VAL A 60 -7.03 2.95 17.54
CA VAL A 60 -7.40 2.28 18.80
C VAL A 60 -6.17 2.02 19.66
N MET A 61 -5.06 1.56 19.07
CA MET A 61 -3.80 1.36 19.79
C MET A 61 -3.26 2.67 20.38
N HIS A 62 -3.35 3.77 19.63
CA HIS A 62 -2.99 5.11 20.12
C HIS A 62 -3.85 5.54 21.30
N LYS A 63 -5.16 5.23 21.26
CA LYS A 63 -6.12 5.54 22.33
C LYS A 63 -5.91 4.68 23.58
N LEU A 64 -5.58 3.39 23.41
CA LEU A 64 -5.40 2.45 24.52
C LEU A 64 -4.01 2.55 25.18
N SER A 65 -2.99 3.05 24.48
CA SER A 65 -1.62 3.17 25.00
C SER A 65 -0.94 4.47 24.57
N PRO A 66 -1.46 5.63 25.01
CA PRO A 66 -0.91 6.94 24.67
C PRO A 66 0.56 7.01 25.12
N GLY A 67 1.48 7.31 24.19
CA GLY A 67 2.90 7.53 24.45
C GLY A 67 3.81 6.29 24.50
N ARG A 68 3.26 5.07 24.33
CA ARG A 68 4.09 3.83 24.23
C ARG A 68 4.37 3.37 22.81
N LEU A 69 3.68 3.91 21.82
CA LEU A 69 3.88 3.57 20.42
C LEU A 69 5.05 4.37 19.88
N ASN A 70 6.17 3.68 19.64
CA ASN A 70 7.29 4.27 18.94
C ASN A 70 6.91 4.36 17.44
N GLU A 71 6.60 5.56 16.97
CA GLU A 71 6.15 5.82 15.59
C GLU A 71 7.13 5.25 14.56
N SER A 72 8.43 5.40 14.80
CA SER A 72 9.45 4.83 13.93
C SER A 72 9.36 3.31 13.87
N ALA A 73 9.14 2.63 15.00
CA ALA A 73 9.00 1.17 15.02
C ALA A 73 7.76 0.70 14.26
N VAL A 74 6.64 1.44 14.36
CA VAL A 74 5.42 1.17 13.60
C VAL A 74 5.67 1.34 12.09
N ILE A 75 6.29 2.45 11.70
CA ILE A 75 6.65 2.74 10.30
C ILE A 75 7.54 1.64 9.73
N TYR A 76 8.62 1.25 10.42
CA TYR A 76 9.51 0.19 9.96
C TYR A 76 8.80 -1.18 9.86
N SER A 77 7.89 -1.48 10.79
CA SER A 77 7.12 -2.73 10.77
C SER A 77 6.20 -2.77 9.54
N ILE A 78 5.46 -1.69 9.30
CA ILE A 78 4.56 -1.53 8.15
C ILE A 78 5.34 -1.63 6.83
N LEU A 79 6.45 -0.89 6.71
CA LEU A 79 7.31 -0.93 5.51
C LEU A 79 7.89 -2.33 5.26
N SER A 80 8.32 -3.03 6.32
CA SER A 80 8.85 -4.39 6.19
C SER A 80 7.79 -5.38 5.67
N ILE A 81 6.56 -5.27 6.18
CA ILE A 81 5.42 -6.07 5.70
C ILE A 81 5.09 -5.72 4.26
N GLY A 82 5.11 -4.44 3.88
CA GLY A 82 4.85 -3.99 2.52
C GLY A 82 5.88 -4.52 1.52
N ILE A 83 7.17 -4.38 1.85
CA ILE A 83 8.27 -4.92 1.03
C ILE A 83 8.15 -6.44 0.88
N LEU A 84 7.92 -7.15 1.98
CA LEU A 84 7.75 -8.60 1.95
C LEU A 84 6.55 -9.00 1.07
N SER A 85 5.43 -8.29 1.19
CA SER A 85 4.22 -8.53 0.40
C SER A 85 4.47 -8.30 -1.10
N CYS A 86 5.16 -7.21 -1.47
CA CYS A 86 5.54 -6.94 -2.86
C CYS A 86 6.47 -8.02 -3.42
N VAL A 87 7.48 -8.44 -2.65
CA VAL A 87 8.42 -9.50 -3.08
C VAL A 87 7.69 -10.82 -3.25
N LEU A 88 6.81 -11.18 -2.32
CA LEU A 88 6.00 -12.39 -2.41
C LEU A 88 5.03 -12.33 -3.60
N LEU A 89 4.46 -11.17 -3.91
CA LEU A 89 3.57 -11.01 -5.08
C LEU A 89 4.30 -11.41 -6.37
N ILE A 90 5.57 -11.04 -6.56
CA ILE A 90 6.33 -11.40 -7.77
C ILE A 90 6.38 -12.92 -8.00
N PHE A 91 6.45 -13.72 -6.93
CA PHE A 91 6.51 -15.18 -7.05
C PHE A 91 5.14 -15.85 -7.04
N PHE A 92 4.19 -15.33 -6.27
CA PHE A 92 2.92 -15.99 -5.96
C PHE A 92 1.71 -15.39 -6.68
N TRP A 93 1.87 -14.37 -7.53
CA TRP A 93 0.72 -13.73 -8.21
C TRP A 93 -0.04 -14.67 -9.13
N ASN A 94 0.62 -15.63 -9.79
CA ASN A 94 0.02 -16.58 -10.73
C ASN A 94 -0.32 -17.95 -10.10
N GLU A 95 -0.12 -18.09 -8.79
CA GLU A 95 -0.43 -19.33 -8.08
C GLU A 95 -1.93 -19.40 -7.78
N THR A 96 -2.57 -20.46 -8.26
CA THR A 96 -4.00 -20.69 -8.07
C THR A 96 -4.24 -21.86 -7.11
N THR A 97 -5.23 -21.72 -6.25
CA THR A 97 -5.61 -22.72 -5.24
C THR A 97 -7.07 -23.10 -5.42
N MET A 98 -7.42 -24.36 -5.20
CA MET A 98 -8.80 -24.81 -5.31
C MET A 98 -9.58 -24.43 -4.05
N VAL A 99 -10.48 -23.46 -4.15
CA VAL A 99 -11.40 -23.05 -3.07
C VAL A 99 -12.83 -23.30 -3.52
N ALA A 100 -13.62 -23.98 -2.68
CA ALA A 100 -15.03 -24.31 -2.98
C ALA A 100 -15.27 -25.00 -4.35
N GLY A 101 -14.27 -25.72 -4.86
CA GLY A 101 -14.36 -26.44 -6.14
C GLY A 101 -13.99 -25.61 -7.38
N ALA A 102 -13.60 -24.34 -7.23
CA ALA A 102 -13.12 -23.48 -8.31
C ALA A 102 -11.66 -23.02 -8.06
N PRO A 103 -10.86 -22.81 -9.11
CA PRO A 103 -9.53 -22.22 -8.97
C PRO A 103 -9.66 -20.75 -8.58
N HIS A 104 -8.98 -20.37 -7.50
CA HIS A 104 -8.95 -19.02 -6.97
C HIS A 104 -7.53 -18.57 -6.64
N SER A 105 -7.24 -17.31 -6.93
CA SER A 105 -5.97 -16.60 -6.75
C SER A 105 -5.82 -16.12 -5.30
N THR A 106 -5.95 -17.05 -4.34
CA THR A 106 -5.99 -16.72 -2.91
C THR A 106 -4.69 -16.07 -2.43
N ALA A 107 -3.54 -16.51 -2.93
CA ALA A 107 -2.25 -15.91 -2.60
C ALA A 107 -2.20 -14.44 -3.02
N PHE A 108 -2.64 -14.14 -4.25
CA PHE A 108 -2.76 -12.77 -4.76
C PHE A 108 -3.69 -11.92 -3.87
N PHE A 109 -4.86 -12.44 -3.48
CA PHE A 109 -5.79 -11.71 -2.63
C PHE A 109 -5.26 -11.44 -1.22
N ILE A 110 -4.63 -12.44 -0.60
CA ILE A 110 -4.05 -12.30 0.75
C ILE A 110 -2.90 -11.29 0.73
N LEU A 111 -2.01 -11.39 -0.26
CA LEU A 111 -0.88 -10.46 -0.38
C LEU A 111 -1.36 -9.04 -0.69
N THR A 112 -2.37 -8.89 -1.55
CA THR A 112 -2.99 -7.59 -1.83
C THR A 112 -3.67 -7.02 -0.58
N PHE A 113 -4.31 -7.85 0.25
CA PHE A 113 -4.85 -7.41 1.53
C PHE A 113 -3.76 -6.84 2.44
N PHE A 114 -2.63 -7.53 2.61
CA PHE A 114 -1.53 -7.01 3.42
C PHE A 114 -0.93 -5.74 2.83
N LEU A 115 -0.82 -5.67 1.50
CA LEU A 115 -0.33 -4.49 0.82
C LEU A 115 -1.26 -3.29 1.03
N SER A 116 -2.56 -3.45 0.81
CA SER A 116 -3.56 -2.42 1.08
C SER A 116 -3.64 -2.05 2.56
N LEU A 117 -3.43 -3.01 3.47
CA LEU A 117 -3.40 -2.72 4.91
C LEU A 117 -2.21 -1.81 5.23
N VAL A 118 -1.04 -2.11 4.66
CA VAL A 118 0.15 -1.27 4.78
C VAL A 118 -0.11 0.12 4.19
N ASP A 119 -0.69 0.18 2.99
CA ASP A 119 -1.03 1.39 2.26
C ASP A 119 -1.90 2.34 3.09
N CYS A 120 -3.09 1.86 3.50
CA CYS A 120 -4.04 2.64 4.30
C CYS A 120 -3.43 3.06 5.65
N THR A 121 -2.68 2.15 6.29
CA THR A 121 -2.07 2.44 7.60
C THR A 121 -0.91 3.42 7.49
N SER A 122 -0.18 3.42 6.37
CA SER A 122 0.95 4.31 6.13
C SER A 122 0.48 5.77 6.02
N SER A 123 -0.56 6.08 5.24
CA SER A 123 -1.09 7.45 5.14
C SER A 123 -1.50 8.03 6.50
N VAL A 124 -2.00 7.20 7.42
CA VAL A 124 -2.40 7.64 8.77
C VAL A 124 -1.23 7.71 9.75
N SER A 125 -0.22 6.85 9.60
CA SER A 125 0.93 6.78 10.52
C SER A 125 2.06 7.72 10.11
N PHE A 126 2.20 8.01 8.82
CA PHE A 126 3.29 8.82 8.25
C PHE A 126 3.04 10.31 8.49
N LEU A 127 1.79 10.73 8.46
CA LEU A 127 1.41 12.13 8.67
C LEU A 127 1.79 12.65 10.07
N PRO A 128 1.51 11.96 11.19
CA PRO A 128 2.01 12.33 12.52
C PRO A 128 3.53 12.53 12.59
N PHE A 129 4.29 11.63 11.98
CA PHE A 129 5.75 11.74 11.92
C PHE A 129 6.20 12.97 11.12
N MET A 130 5.59 13.21 9.96
CA MET A 130 5.88 14.37 9.13
C MET A 130 5.51 15.70 9.81
N MET A 131 4.51 15.72 10.70
CA MET A 131 4.14 16.90 11.47
C MET A 131 5.18 17.30 12.53
N GLN A 132 6.15 16.43 12.86
CA GLN A 132 7.29 16.78 13.71
C GLN A 132 8.35 17.62 12.95
N LEU A 133 8.31 17.59 11.62
CA LEU A 133 9.20 18.37 10.74
C LEU A 133 8.58 19.72 10.37
N PRO A 134 9.39 20.68 9.87
CA PRO A 134 8.87 21.94 9.34
C PRO A 134 7.77 21.72 8.29
N LYS A 135 6.69 22.52 8.37
CA LYS A 135 5.48 22.41 7.51
C LYS A 135 5.76 22.29 6.01
N ILE A 136 6.88 22.87 5.54
CA ILE A 136 7.30 22.81 4.14
C ILE A 136 7.53 21.37 3.64
N TYR A 137 7.91 20.44 4.52
CA TYR A 137 8.11 19.03 4.16
C TYR A 137 6.81 18.24 4.11
N VAL A 138 5.76 18.65 4.85
CA VAL A 138 4.42 18.07 4.75
C VAL A 138 3.82 18.31 3.36
N THR A 139 4.03 19.51 2.79
CA THR A 139 3.64 19.79 1.40
C THR A 139 4.37 18.86 0.42
N THR A 140 5.67 18.63 0.61
CA THR A 140 6.44 17.70 -0.24
C THR A 140 6.00 16.25 -0.10
N TYR A 141 5.57 15.83 1.09
CA TYR A 141 4.98 14.52 1.30
C TYR A 141 3.71 14.33 0.47
N PHE A 142 2.78 15.29 0.49
CA PHE A 142 1.56 15.22 -0.33
C PHE A 142 1.85 15.24 -1.84
N ILE A 143 2.89 15.96 -2.26
CA ILE A 143 3.37 15.89 -3.66
C ILE A 143 3.82 14.46 -3.98
N GLY A 144 4.61 13.84 -3.10
CA GLY A 144 5.03 12.43 -3.24
C GLY A 144 3.86 11.46 -3.30
N GLU A 145 2.88 11.63 -2.42
CA GLU A 145 1.64 10.85 -2.42
C GLU A 145 0.87 11.00 -3.75
N GLY A 146 0.78 12.21 -4.30
CA GLY A 146 0.21 12.43 -5.64
C GLY A 146 1.02 11.76 -6.76
N LEU A 147 2.35 11.80 -6.68
CA LEU A 147 3.23 11.12 -7.65
C LEU A 147 3.08 9.60 -7.63
N SER A 148 2.58 9.03 -6.53
CA SER A 148 2.37 7.58 -6.39
C SER A 148 1.32 7.02 -7.35
N GLY A 149 0.40 7.86 -7.83
CA GLY A 149 -0.53 7.51 -8.90
C GLY A 149 0.01 7.84 -10.29
N LEU A 150 0.77 8.95 -10.40
CA LEU A 150 1.34 9.40 -11.67
C LEU A 150 2.38 8.42 -12.22
N ILE A 151 3.32 7.96 -11.38
CA ILE A 151 4.42 7.09 -11.83
C ILE A 151 3.87 5.77 -12.39
N PRO A 152 3.02 5.01 -11.68
CA PRO A 152 2.36 3.84 -12.25
C PRO A 152 1.57 4.17 -13.52
N GLY A 153 0.83 5.29 -13.55
CA GLY A 153 0.08 5.68 -14.74
C GLY A 153 0.95 5.92 -15.98
N VAL A 154 2.13 6.53 -15.81
CA VAL A 154 3.10 6.69 -16.90
C VAL A 154 3.67 5.34 -17.34
N VAL A 155 3.93 4.42 -16.40
CA VAL A 155 4.35 3.06 -16.72
C VAL A 155 3.27 2.33 -17.52
N ALA A 156 2.00 2.45 -17.12
CA ALA A 156 0.85 1.89 -17.83
C ALA A 156 0.79 2.33 -19.29
N LEU A 157 1.03 3.62 -19.55
CA LEU A 157 0.99 4.20 -20.89
C LEU A 157 2.16 3.74 -21.78
N ALA A 158 3.26 3.31 -21.18
CA ALA A 158 4.44 2.82 -21.88
C ALA A 158 4.36 1.33 -22.23
N GLN A 159 3.45 0.57 -21.59
CA GLN A 159 3.18 -0.85 -21.85
C GLN A 159 2.35 -1.05 -23.11
#